data_AF-A0A1I4K7G1-F1
#
_entry.id   AF-A0A1I4K7G1-F1
#
_cell.length_a   1.000
_cell.length_b   1.000
_cell.length_c   1.000
_cell.angle_alpha   90.00
_cell.angle_beta   90.00
_cell.angle_gamma   90.00
#
_symmetry.space_group_name_H-M   'P 1'
#
loop_
_entity.id
_entity.type
_entity.pdbx_description
1 polymer ?
#
loop_
_entity_poly.entity_id
_entity_poly.type
_entity_poly.pdbx_seq_one_letter_code
_entity_poly.pdbx_strand_id
1 'polypeptide(L)'
;MTEHVPRSIELLRQQARDELSAIIEHRCRAGEDPWHFIPELPSVDEQVVIGLRAVAIEAFDLEEERSRAHHPSAGREVFTRFEYGVLRRIALEHPELSEAVWGMLDKVERA
;
A
#
# COMPACT_ATOMS: atom_id res chain seq x y z
N MET A 1 21.49 10.25 -7.42
CA MET A 1 21.32 10.48 -5.98
C MET A 1 19.96 11.13 -5.81
N THR A 2 18.90 10.33 -5.75
CA THR A 2 17.55 10.85 -5.49
C THR A 2 17.56 11.29 -4.03
N GLU A 3 17.61 12.60 -3.78
CA GLU A 3 17.38 13.13 -2.44
C GLU A 3 16.01 12.62 -1.98
N HIS A 4 16.02 11.63 -1.09
CA HIS A 4 14.84 11.24 -0.36
C HIS A 4 14.57 12.37 0.64
N VAL A 5 13.97 13.46 0.16
CA VAL A 5 13.48 14.53 1.04
C VAL A 5 12.60 13.83 2.07
N PRO A 6 12.91 13.92 3.37
CA PRO A 6 12.08 13.33 4.40
C PRO A 6 10.69 13.96 4.27
N ARG A 7 9.75 13.22 3.69
CA ARG A 7 8.36 13.64 3.58
C ARG A 7 7.74 13.40 4.93
N SER A 8 7.23 14.46 5.54
CA SER A 8 6.38 14.33 6.72
C SER A 8 5.23 13.37 6.42
N ILE A 9 4.88 12.51 7.37
CA ILE A 9 3.74 11.60 7.23
C ILE A 9 2.44 12.38 6.97
N GLU A 10 2.29 13.60 7.49
CA GLU A 10 1.12 14.41 7.15
C GLU A 10 1.09 14.83 5.68
N LEU A 11 2.25 15.07 5.07
CA LEU A 11 2.32 15.35 3.64
C LEU A 11 1.90 14.11 2.84
N LEU A 12 2.36 12.91 3.26
CA LEU A 12 1.96 11.66 2.63
C LEU A 12 0.45 11.40 2.78
N ARG A 13 -0.13 11.67 3.96
CA ARG A 13 -1.58 11.58 4.19
C ARG A 13 -2.35 12.56 3.32
N GLN A 14 -1.85 13.78 3.13
CA GLN A 14 -2.49 14.74 2.23
C GLN A 14 -2.45 14.25 0.79
N GLN A 15 -1.30 13.77 0.32
CA GLN A 15 -1.18 13.19 -1.02
C GLN A 15 -2.13 11.99 -1.20
N ALA A 16 -2.23 11.10 -0.21
CA ALA A 16 -3.15 9.97 -0.23
C ALA A 16 -4.64 10.40 -0.29
N ARG A 17 -5.03 11.46 0.43
CA ARG A 17 -6.38 12.03 0.35
C ARG A 17 -6.68 12.59 -1.05
N ASP A 18 -5.70 13.27 -1.65
CA ASP A 18 -5.84 13.84 -2.99
C ASP A 18 -5.97 12.72 -4.03
N GLU A 19 -5.16 11.66 -3.92
CA GLU A 19 -5.23 10.46 -4.78
C GLU A 19 -6.59 9.75 -4.67
N LEU A 20 -7.06 9.49 -3.43
CA LEU A 20 -8.36 8.86 -3.20
C LEU A 20 -9.50 9.72 -3.75
N SER A 21 -9.43 11.05 -3.60
CA SER A 21 -10.43 11.98 -4.13
C SER A 21 -10.48 11.92 -5.66
N ALA A 22 -9.31 11.87 -6.32
CA ALA A 22 -9.23 11.73 -7.77
C ALA A 22 -9.81 10.39 -8.27
N ILE A 23 -9.57 9.29 -7.55
CA ILE A 23 -10.16 7.98 -7.86
C ILE A 23 -11.68 8.03 -7.72
N ILE A 24 -12.20 8.58 -6.63
CA ILE A 24 -13.65 8.73 -6.41
C ILE A 24 -14.25 9.55 -7.54
N GLU A 25 -13.68 10.72 -7.85
CA GLU A 25 -14.17 11.57 -8.93
C GLU A 25 -14.18 10.84 -10.28
N HIS A 26 -13.11 10.11 -10.60
CA HIS A 26 -13.00 9.35 -11.84
C HIS A 26 -14.10 8.29 -11.96
N ARG A 27 -14.32 7.47 -10.92
CA ARG A 27 -15.35 6.42 -10.91
C ARG A 27 -16.77 6.99 -10.96
N CYS A 28 -17.02 8.08 -10.23
CA CYS A 28 -18.28 8.82 -10.33
C CYS A 28 -18.55 9.30 -11.76
N ARG A 29 -17.55 9.86 -12.44
CA ARG A 29 -17.68 10.31 -13.85
C ARG A 29 -17.85 9.15 -14.82
N ALA A 30 -17.37 7.95 -14.48
CA ALA A 30 -17.61 6.73 -15.23
C ALA A 30 -19.03 6.15 -15.01
N GLY A 31 -19.82 6.74 -14.11
CA GLY A 31 -21.20 6.33 -13.83
C GLY A 31 -21.34 5.27 -12.74
N GLU A 32 -20.28 5.01 -11.98
CA GLU A 32 -20.34 4.08 -10.84
C GLU A 32 -21.02 4.72 -9.62
N ASP A 33 -21.77 3.93 -8.86
CA ASP A 33 -22.42 4.38 -7.61
C ASP A 33 -21.38 4.44 -6.46
N PRO A 34 -21.14 5.62 -5.86
CA PRO A 34 -20.24 5.78 -4.72
C PRO A 34 -20.54 4.84 -3.55
N TRP A 35 -21.82 4.54 -3.30
CA TRP A 35 -22.21 3.67 -2.20
C TRP A 35 -21.66 2.25 -2.37
N HIS A 36 -21.48 1.81 -3.62
CA HIS A 36 -20.96 0.49 -3.91
C HIS A 36 -19.45 0.41 -3.74
N PHE A 37 -18.71 1.41 -4.23
CA PHE A 37 -17.25 1.29 -4.33
C PHE A 37 -16.46 2.00 -3.22
N ILE A 38 -17.01 3.03 -2.57
CA ILE A 38 -16.31 3.72 -1.46
C ILE A 38 -15.89 2.74 -0.35
N PRO A 39 -16.72 1.76 0.07
CA PRO A 39 -16.31 0.79 1.10
C PRO A 39 -15.13 -0.11 0.69
N GLU A 40 -14.86 -0.23 -0.61
CA GLU A 40 -13.75 -1.05 -1.14
C GLU A 40 -12.44 -0.27 -1.23
N LEU A 41 -12.50 1.07 -1.14
CA LEU A 41 -11.31 1.91 -1.17
C LEU A 41 -10.49 1.74 0.11
N PRO A 42 -9.15 1.82 0.01
CA PRO A 42 -8.31 1.86 1.20
C PRO A 42 -8.59 3.14 1.99
N SER A 43 -8.42 3.07 3.30
CA SER A 43 -8.32 4.26 4.15
C SER A 43 -7.10 5.11 3.77
N VAL A 44 -7.03 6.34 4.27
CA VAL A 44 -5.89 7.25 3.99
C VAL A 44 -4.56 6.63 4.43
N ASP A 45 -4.50 6.04 5.63
CA ASP A 45 -3.26 5.44 6.13
C ASP A 45 -2.89 4.16 5.38
N GLU A 46 -3.88 3.36 4.94
CA GLU A 46 -3.63 2.23 4.05
C GLU A 46 -3.12 2.68 2.68
N GLN A 47 -3.65 3.77 2.12
CA GLN A 47 -3.16 4.35 0.87
C GLN A 47 -1.72 4.88 1.02
N VAL A 48 -1.37 5.49 2.15
CA VAL A 48 0.01 5.85 2.47
C VAL A 48 0.91 4.62 2.51
N VAL A 49 0.49 3.53 3.15
CA VAL A 49 1.25 2.27 3.21
C VAL A 49 1.41 1.67 1.81
N ILE A 50 0.40 1.71 0.94
CA ILE A 50 0.49 1.26 -0.47
C ILE A 50 1.57 2.04 -1.21
N GLY A 51 1.61 3.38 -1.04
CA GLY A 51 2.64 4.24 -1.64
C GLY A 51 4.04 3.93 -1.10
N LEU A 52 4.18 3.82 0.22
CA LEU A 52 5.46 3.49 0.87
C LEU A 52 5.95 2.09 0.49
N ARG A 53 5.06 1.13 0.25
CA ARG A 53 5.40 -0.21 -0.22
C ARG A 53 6.08 -0.16 -1.60
N ALA A 54 5.58 0.65 -2.53
CA ALA A 54 6.21 0.81 -3.83
C ALA A 54 7.63 1.40 -3.70
N VAL A 55 7.77 2.45 -2.88
CA VAL A 55 9.07 3.08 -2.59
C VAL A 55 10.03 2.10 -1.92
N ALA A 56 9.56 1.30 -0.97
CA ALA A 56 10.39 0.31 -0.29
C ALA A 56 10.90 -0.77 -1.25
N ILE A 57 10.06 -1.25 -2.18
CA ILE A 57 10.49 -2.24 -3.17
C ILE A 57 11.63 -1.70 -4.03
N GLU A 58 11.52 -0.44 -4.49
CA GLU A 58 12.57 0.23 -5.26
C GLU A 58 13.83 0.48 -4.42
N ALA A 59 13.68 1.03 -3.21
CA ALA A 59 14.79 1.41 -2.34
C ALA A 59 15.63 0.22 -1.87
N PHE A 60 15.04 -0.97 -1.77
CA PHE A 60 15.70 -2.19 -1.33
C PHE A 60 15.97 -3.19 -2.46
N ASP A 61 15.80 -2.77 -3.72
CA ASP A 61 16.02 -3.59 -4.92
C ASP A 61 15.28 -4.95 -4.89
N LEU A 62 14.02 -4.92 -4.46
CA LEU A 62 13.20 -6.12 -4.23
C LEU A 62 12.33 -6.51 -5.43
N GLU A 63 12.58 -5.95 -6.61
CA GLU A 63 11.72 -6.19 -7.79
C GLU A 63 11.78 -7.66 -8.25
N GLU A 64 12.94 -8.31 -8.16
CA GLU A 64 13.06 -9.73 -8.52
C GLU A 64 12.32 -10.62 -7.50
N GLU A 65 12.52 -10.36 -6.19
CA GLU A 65 11.80 -11.02 -5.10
C GLU A 65 10.29 -10.87 -5.24
N ARG A 66 9.83 -9.64 -5.52
CA ARG A 66 8.43 -9.32 -5.76
C ARG A 66 7.90 -10.12 -6.94
N SER A 67 8.59 -10.10 -8.07
CA SER A 67 8.21 -10.85 -9.27
C SER A 67 8.05 -12.34 -8.97
N ARG A 68 9.02 -12.93 -8.26
CA ARG A 68 8.95 -14.34 -7.85
C ARG A 68 7.80 -14.61 -6.87
N ALA A 69 7.54 -13.70 -5.93
CA ALA A 69 6.49 -13.87 -4.93
C ALA A 69 5.06 -13.71 -5.49
N HIS A 70 4.90 -12.87 -6.51
CA HIS A 70 3.62 -12.59 -7.19
C HIS A 70 3.38 -13.48 -8.43
N HIS A 71 4.34 -14.35 -8.77
CA HIS A 71 4.20 -15.25 -9.91
C HIS A 71 3.03 -16.24 -9.66
N PRO A 72 2.19 -16.57 -10.66
CA PRO A 72 1.05 -17.48 -10.48
C PRO A 72 1.40 -18.88 -9.96
N SER A 73 2.64 -19.34 -10.20
CA SER A 73 3.14 -20.63 -9.70
C SER A 73 3.81 -20.53 -8.32
N ALA A 74 3.91 -19.34 -7.73
CA ALA A 74 4.41 -19.17 -6.38
C ALA A 74 3.39 -19.71 -5.37
N GLY A 75 3.88 -20.42 -4.36
CA GLY A 75 3.02 -20.86 -3.26
C GLY A 75 2.56 -19.67 -2.40
N ARG A 76 1.40 -19.80 -1.76
CA ARG A 76 0.84 -18.75 -0.91
C ARG A 76 1.80 -18.27 0.18
N GLU A 77 2.55 -19.20 0.78
CA GLU A 77 3.55 -18.90 1.80
C GLU A 77 4.66 -17.96 1.28
N VAL A 78 5.05 -18.08 0.01
CA VAL A 78 6.09 -17.23 -0.59
C VAL A 78 5.58 -15.80 -0.73
N PHE A 79 4.34 -15.65 -1.22
CA PHE A 79 3.64 -14.37 -1.32
C PHE A 79 3.49 -13.70 0.06
N THR A 80 2.88 -14.40 1.02
CA THR A 80 2.62 -13.85 2.36
C THR A 80 3.92 -13.49 3.08
N ARG A 81 4.98 -14.30 2.96
CA ARG A 81 6.29 -13.99 3.56
C ARG A 81 6.91 -12.73 2.96
N PHE A 82 6.79 -12.54 1.64
CA PHE A 82 7.29 -11.34 0.97
C PHE A 82 6.51 -10.10 1.44
N GLU A 83 5.18 -10.13 1.38
CA GLU A 83 4.32 -9.02 1.83
C GLU A 83 4.57 -8.68 3.30
N TYR A 84 4.66 -9.70 4.18
CA TYR A 84 4.99 -9.51 5.58
C TYR A 84 6.33 -8.80 5.77
N GLY A 85 7.36 -9.21 5.05
CA GLY A 85 8.69 -8.60 5.14
C GLY A 85 8.69 -7.11 4.80
N VAL A 86 8.01 -6.74 3.71
CA VAL A 86 7.93 -5.33 3.26
C VAL A 86 7.07 -4.51 4.21
N LEU A 87 5.85 -4.97 4.52
CA LEU A 87 4.91 -4.24 5.37
C LEU A 87 5.43 -4.07 6.81
N ARG A 88 6.06 -5.10 7.37
CA ARG A 88 6.70 -5.01 8.69
C ARG A 88 7.80 -3.95 8.73
N ARG A 89 8.58 -3.80 7.65
CA ARG A 89 9.61 -2.77 7.58
C ARG A 89 9.00 -1.36 7.64
N ILE A 90 7.91 -1.13 6.90
CA ILE A 90 7.17 0.13 6.92
C ILE A 90 6.69 0.46 8.34
N ALA A 91 6.12 -0.50 9.07
CA ALA A 91 5.69 -0.27 10.45
C ALA A 91 6.85 0.07 11.41
N LEU A 92 8.05 -0.44 11.16
CA LEU A 92 9.23 -0.10 11.97
C LEU A 92 9.76 1.31 11.68
N GLU A 93 9.67 1.76 10.42
CA GLU A 93 10.09 3.10 9.99
C GLU A 93 9.05 4.18 10.30
N HIS A 94 7.77 3.81 10.27
CA HIS A 94 6.62 4.67 10.51
C HIS A 94 5.65 4.04 11.53
N PRO A 95 5.98 4.05 12.83
CA PRO A 95 5.16 3.44 13.87
C PRO A 95 3.71 3.93 13.92
N GLU A 96 3.46 5.17 13.51
CA GLU A 96 2.13 5.77 13.42
C GLU A 96 1.21 5.11 12.37
N LEU A 97 1.76 4.32 11.44
CA LEU A 97 0.99 3.55 10.44
C LEU A 97 0.77 2.09 10.84
N SER A 98 1.18 1.69 12.05
CA SER A 98 1.17 0.28 12.48
C SER A 98 -0.22 -0.35 12.36
N GLU A 99 -1.28 0.37 12.74
CA GLU A 99 -2.66 -0.15 12.67
C GLU A 99 -3.07 -0.48 11.21
N ALA A 100 -2.79 0.43 10.27
CA ALA A 100 -3.05 0.21 8.86
C ALA A 100 -2.23 -0.97 8.31
N VAL A 101 -0.94 -1.07 8.68
CA VAL A 101 -0.09 -2.19 8.29
C VAL A 101 -0.65 -3.53 8.78
N TRP A 102 -1.06 -3.62 10.06
CA TRP A 102 -1.63 -4.85 10.60
C TRP A 102 -2.96 -5.22 9.93
N GLY A 103 -3.82 -4.23 9.65
CA GLY A 103 -5.05 -4.44 8.90
C GLY A 103 -4.79 -4.98 7.48
N MET A 104 -3.77 -4.46 6.79
CA MET A 104 -3.36 -4.95 5.48
C MET A 104 -2.76 -6.36 5.53
N LEU A 105 -1.99 -6.68 6.58
CA LEU A 105 -1.45 -8.04 6.77
C LEU A 105 -2.55 -9.07 6.97
N ASP A 106 -3.57 -8.75 7.78
CA ASP A 106 -4.74 -9.62 7.99
C ASP A 106 -5.51 -9.82 6.68
N LYS A 107 -5.65 -8.79 5.83
CA LYS A 107 -6.21 -8.93 4.47
C LYS A 107 -5.36 -9.86 3.59
N VAL A 108 -4.03 -9.73 3.64
CA VAL A 108 -3.07 -10.58 2.92
C VAL A 108 -3.05 -12.03 3.43
N GLU A 109 -3.44 -12.29 4.67
CA GLU A 109 -3.57 -13.66 5.18
C GLU A 109 -4.91 -14.30 4.75
N ARG A 110 -5.97 -13.50 4.57
CA ARG A 110 -7.32 -13.97 4.24
C ARG A 110 -7.65 -14.10 2.75
N ALA A 111 -6.95 -13.35 1.88
CA ALA A 111 -7.14 -13.41 0.42
C ALA A 111 -6.74 -14.77 -0.16
#